data_AF-A0A662N617-F1
#
_entry.id   AF-A0A662N617-F1
#
_cell.length_a   1.000
_cell.length_b   1.000
_cell.length_c   1.000
_cell.angle_alpha   90.00
_cell.angle_beta   90.00
_cell.angle_gamma   90.00
#
_symmetry.space_group_name_H-M   'P 1'
#
loop_
_entity.id
_entity.type
_entity.pdbx_description
1 polymer ?
#
loop_
_entity_poly.entity_id
_entity_poly.type
_entity_poly.pdbx_seq_one_letter_code
_entity_poly.pdbx_strand_id
1 'polypeptide(L)'
;RIGISLEDIGLKVTPQGAALFVLIMFLAMIFALSFAMLLAVFAEDTKSANTVVSAGIMPLAFPTFILMFADIETLPLAIKYILLAIPFSHPILASRAMLMGEYSTMYVSVLYLGAISALTLFVTARFFTTEKILTAKLRFRRR
;
A
#
# COMPACT_ATOMS: atom_id res chain seq x y z
N ARG A 1 -7.58 40.59 -11.24
CA ARG A 1 -6.97 39.37 -11.80
C ARG A 1 -8.09 38.36 -11.94
N ILE A 2 -8.48 37.99 -13.15
CA ILE A 2 -9.49 36.93 -13.36
C ILE A 2 -8.81 35.63 -12.93
N GLY A 3 -9.21 35.10 -11.78
CA GLY A 3 -8.66 33.85 -11.27
C GLY A 3 -9.29 32.70 -12.04
N ILE A 4 -8.49 31.97 -12.80
CA ILE A 4 -8.90 30.69 -13.40
C ILE A 4 -9.01 29.68 -12.25
N SER A 5 -10.17 29.08 -12.06
CA SER A 5 -10.38 27.99 -11.09
C SER A 5 -9.76 26.70 -11.62
N LEU A 6 -9.36 25.79 -10.72
CA LEU A 6 -8.90 24.44 -11.10
C LEU A 6 -9.99 23.68 -11.87
N GLU A 7 -11.25 23.97 -11.57
CA GLU A 7 -12.42 23.42 -12.24
C GLU A 7 -12.51 23.86 -13.70
N ASP A 8 -12.07 25.10 -14.01
CA ASP A 8 -12.11 25.67 -15.36
C ASP A 8 -11.11 25.01 -16.32
N ILE A 9 -10.10 24.34 -15.77
CA ILE A 9 -9.06 23.59 -16.52
C ILE A 9 -9.29 22.07 -16.46
N GLY A 10 -10.46 21.62 -16.00
CA GLY A 10 -10.84 20.21 -15.98
C GLY A 10 -10.31 19.40 -14.78
N LEU A 11 -9.63 20.04 -13.82
CA LEU A 11 -9.19 19.39 -12.59
C LEU A 11 -10.33 19.42 -11.56
N LYS A 12 -11.09 18.33 -11.50
CA LYS A 12 -12.26 18.24 -10.61
C LYS A 12 -12.26 16.94 -9.82
N VAL A 13 -12.41 17.05 -8.51
CA VAL A 13 -12.71 15.91 -7.65
C VAL A 13 -14.19 15.55 -7.82
N THR A 14 -14.46 14.43 -8.46
CA THR A 14 -15.82 13.89 -8.58
C THR A 14 -16.16 13.01 -7.37
N PRO A 15 -17.45 12.81 -7.03
CA PRO A 15 -17.84 11.88 -5.97
C PRO A 15 -17.31 10.46 -6.19
N GLN A 16 -17.29 9.98 -7.44
CA GLN A 16 -16.73 8.68 -7.81
C GLN A 16 -15.22 8.63 -7.58
N GLY A 17 -14.48 9.65 -8.02
CA GLY A 17 -13.05 9.76 -7.79
C GLY A 17 -12.71 9.78 -6.30
N ALA A 18 -13.45 10.56 -5.51
CA ALA A 18 -13.28 10.59 -4.06
C ALA A 18 -13.52 9.22 -3.40
N ALA A 19 -14.59 8.52 -3.78
CA ALA A 19 -14.90 7.19 -3.26
C ALA A 19 -13.81 6.16 -3.61
N LEU A 20 -13.33 6.15 -4.86
CA LEU A 20 -12.25 5.28 -5.29
C LEU A 20 -10.94 5.60 -4.57
N PHE A 21 -10.64 6.88 -4.37
CA PHE A 21 -9.44 7.31 -3.66
C PHE A 21 -9.46 6.85 -2.19
N VAL A 22 -10.59 7.00 -1.49
CA VAL A 22 -10.77 6.49 -0.12
C VAL A 22 -10.57 4.98 -0.07
N LEU A 23 -11.16 4.22 -1.02
CA LEU A 23 -10.99 2.77 -1.09
C LEU A 23 -9.52 2.38 -1.30
N ILE A 24 -8.83 3.05 -2.23
CA ILE A 24 -7.39 2.82 -2.50
C ILE A 24 -6.57 3.09 -1.25
N MET A 25 -6.86 4.18 -0.54
CA MET A 25 -6.15 4.49 0.69
C MET A 25 -6.39 3.46 1.79
N PHE A 26 -7.63 3.03 1.94
CA PHE A 26 -8.00 1.97 2.88
C PHE A 26 -7.27 0.65 2.58
N LEU A 27 -7.23 0.21 1.32
CA LEU A 27 -6.52 -1.01 0.92
C LEU A 27 -5.00 -0.89 1.13
N ALA A 28 -4.41 0.27 0.82
CA ALA A 28 -3.00 0.52 1.09
C ALA A 28 -2.68 0.48 2.59
N MET A 29 -3.59 0.98 3.44
CA MET A 29 -3.45 0.87 4.90
C MET A 29 -3.56 -0.59 5.37
N ILE A 30 -4.47 -1.39 4.82
CA ILE A 30 -4.55 -2.84 5.14
C ILE A 30 -3.24 -3.53 4.78
N PHE A 31 -2.70 -3.27 3.58
CA PHE A 31 -1.40 -3.80 3.19
C PHE A 31 -0.31 -3.38 4.19
N ALA A 32 -0.19 -2.07 4.48
CA ALA A 32 0.84 -1.55 5.36
C ALA A 32 0.78 -2.18 6.77
N LEU A 33 -0.42 -2.27 7.35
CA LEU A 33 -0.63 -2.84 8.68
C LEU A 33 -0.37 -4.35 8.69
N SER A 34 -0.88 -5.09 7.70
CA SER A 34 -0.66 -6.54 7.61
C SER A 34 0.80 -6.90 7.40
N PHE A 35 1.50 -6.12 6.57
CA PHE A 35 2.92 -6.29 6.32
C PHE A 35 3.77 -5.90 7.55
N ALA A 36 3.45 -4.79 8.20
CA ALA A 36 4.10 -4.40 9.46
C ALA A 36 3.94 -5.48 10.54
N MET A 37 2.72 -6.03 10.69
CA MET A 37 2.48 -7.14 11.61
C MET A 37 3.33 -8.35 11.25
N LEU A 38 3.43 -8.72 9.98
CA LEU A 38 4.25 -9.85 9.52
C LEU A 38 5.73 -9.66 9.88
N LEU A 39 6.27 -8.46 9.64
CA LEU A 39 7.66 -8.14 9.93
C LEU A 39 7.96 -8.10 11.44
N ALA A 40 7.04 -7.55 12.23
CA ALA A 40 7.22 -7.40 13.68
C ALA A 40 7.36 -8.73 14.42
N VAL A 41 6.89 -9.85 13.85
CA VAL A 41 7.01 -11.18 14.48
C VAL A 41 8.47 -11.63 14.61
N PHE A 42 9.37 -11.10 13.78
CA PHE A 42 10.79 -11.43 13.84
C PHE A 42 11.57 -10.62 14.90
N ALA A 43 10.90 -9.77 15.66
CA ALA A 43 11.54 -8.93 16.67
C ALA A 43 11.33 -9.44 18.09
N GLU A 44 12.35 -9.27 18.93
CA GLU A 44 12.35 -9.72 20.32
C GLU A 44 11.68 -8.73 21.29
N ASP A 45 11.65 -7.45 20.93
CA ASP A 45 11.08 -6.36 21.73
C ASP A 45 10.43 -5.27 20.85
N THR A 46 9.70 -4.34 21.45
CA THR A 46 8.94 -3.29 20.73
C THR A 46 9.83 -2.30 19.97
N LYS A 47 11.04 -2.01 20.47
CA LYS A 47 12.00 -1.12 19.81
C LYS A 47 12.63 -1.81 18.60
N SER A 48 12.99 -3.08 18.76
CA SER A 48 13.45 -3.94 17.67
C SER A 48 12.35 -4.09 16.60
N ALA A 49 11.09 -4.30 17.01
CA ALA A 49 9.95 -4.41 16.09
C ALA A 49 9.78 -3.17 15.23
N ASN A 50 9.86 -1.99 15.84
CA ASN A 50 9.80 -0.73 15.07
C ASN A 50 10.95 -0.61 14.07
N THR A 51 12.16 -1.04 14.45
CA THR A 51 13.33 -1.04 13.55
C THR A 51 13.13 -1.99 12.37
N VAL A 52 12.69 -3.23 12.63
CA VAL A 52 12.47 -4.26 11.59
C VAL A 52 11.34 -3.83 10.63
N VAL A 53 10.23 -3.33 11.17
CA VAL A 53 9.11 -2.83 10.36
C VAL A 53 9.56 -1.67 9.49
N SER A 54 10.27 -0.70 10.06
CA SER A 54 10.78 0.45 9.31
C SER A 54 11.77 0.02 8.23
N ALA A 55 12.69 -0.90 8.54
CA ALA A 55 13.66 -1.43 7.59
C ALA A 55 13.00 -2.20 6.43
N GLY A 56 11.83 -2.81 6.64
CA GLY A 56 11.08 -3.49 5.58
C GLY A 56 10.16 -2.56 4.77
N ILE A 57 9.51 -1.58 5.41
CA ILE A 57 8.62 -0.62 4.72
C ILE A 57 9.43 0.41 3.93
N MET A 58 10.53 0.91 4.47
CA MET A 58 11.26 2.03 3.88
C MET A 58 11.78 1.75 2.46
N PRO A 59 12.33 0.56 2.13
CA PRO A 59 12.71 0.22 0.76
C PRO A 59 11.54 0.17 -0.23
N LEU A 60 10.31 -0.07 0.24
CA LEU A 60 9.12 -0.02 -0.59
C LEU A 60 8.62 1.42 -0.75
N ALA A 61 8.63 2.21 0.31
CA ALA A 61 8.14 3.60 0.27
C ALA A 61 9.11 4.54 -0.46
N PHE A 62 10.42 4.38 -0.27
CA PHE A 62 11.41 5.32 -0.77
C PHE A 62 11.40 5.49 -2.30
N PRO A 63 11.33 4.42 -3.13
CA PRO A 63 11.28 4.57 -4.58
C PRO A 63 10.06 5.33 -5.09
N THR A 64 8.95 5.34 -4.34
CA THR A 64 7.72 6.00 -4.81
C THR A 64 7.84 7.51 -4.83
N PHE A 65 8.84 8.10 -4.18
CA PHE A 65 9.15 9.53 -4.29
C PHE A 65 9.48 9.96 -5.73
N ILE A 66 9.91 9.04 -6.60
CA ILE A 66 10.08 9.32 -8.04
C ILE A 66 8.79 9.87 -8.65
N LEU A 67 7.63 9.38 -8.22
CA LEU A 67 6.32 9.78 -8.74
C LEU A 67 5.89 11.20 -8.33
N MET A 68 6.61 11.81 -7.39
CA MET A 68 6.42 13.24 -7.06
C MET A 68 7.05 14.16 -8.12
N PHE A 69 8.02 13.67 -8.88
CA PHE A 69 8.78 14.46 -9.86
C PHE A 69 8.55 14.02 -11.30
N ALA A 70 8.18 12.76 -11.52
CA ALA A 70 7.98 12.18 -12.84
C ALA A 70 6.57 11.60 -12.98
N ASP A 71 6.07 11.65 -14.21
CA ASP A 71 4.90 10.86 -14.59
C ASP A 71 5.30 9.39 -14.77
N ILE A 72 4.44 8.46 -14.37
CA ILE A 72 4.72 7.03 -14.51
C ILE A 72 4.77 6.61 -15.99
N GLU A 73 4.04 7.30 -16.85
CA GLU A 73 4.00 7.02 -18.29
C GLU A 73 5.25 7.52 -19.04
N THR A 74 6.03 8.42 -18.44
CA THR A 74 7.27 8.94 -19.04
C THR A 74 8.52 8.19 -18.58
N LEU A 75 8.39 7.26 -17.63
CA LEU A 75 9.53 6.51 -17.09
C LEU A 75 9.95 5.36 -18.02
N PRO A 76 11.24 4.98 -17.99
CA PRO A 76 11.72 3.75 -18.62
C PRO A 76 10.90 2.54 -18.17
N LEU A 77 10.62 1.63 -19.10
CA LEU A 77 9.71 0.49 -18.91
C LEU A 77 10.04 -0.35 -17.66
N ALA A 78 11.33 -0.58 -17.38
CA ALA A 78 11.76 -1.29 -16.19
C ALA A 78 11.37 -0.57 -14.88
N ILE A 79 11.63 0.73 -14.80
CA ILE A 79 11.32 1.55 -13.61
C ILE A 79 9.81 1.65 -13.42
N LYS A 80 9.06 1.85 -14.52
CA LYS A 80 7.60 1.87 -14.53
C LYS A 80 7.02 0.62 -13.87
N TYR A 81 7.43 -0.57 -14.30
CA TYR A 81 6.91 -1.81 -13.72
C TYR A 81 7.36 -2.06 -12.28
N ILE A 82 8.58 -1.65 -11.90
CA ILE A 82 9.01 -1.71 -10.50
C ILE A 82 8.10 -0.84 -9.62
N LEU A 83 7.82 0.39 -10.03
CA LEU A 83 6.95 1.29 -9.25
C LEU A 83 5.50 0.79 -9.20
N LEU A 84 4.96 0.26 -10.30
CA LEU A 84 3.64 -0.35 -10.32
C LEU A 84 3.55 -1.61 -9.44
N ALA A 85 4.66 -2.31 -9.21
CA ALA A 85 4.72 -3.46 -8.30
C ALA A 85 4.85 -3.06 -6.82
N ILE A 86 4.98 -1.77 -6.50
CA ILE A 86 5.06 -1.28 -5.12
C ILE A 86 3.67 -0.83 -4.66
N PRO A 87 3.08 -1.41 -3.60
CA PRO A 87 1.75 -1.01 -3.13
C PRO A 87 1.61 0.47 -2.75
N PHE A 88 2.69 1.08 -2.23
CA PHE A 88 2.70 2.49 -1.85
C PHE A 88 2.69 3.47 -3.04
N SER A 89 2.91 3.00 -4.29
CA SER A 89 2.81 3.86 -5.48
C SER A 89 1.36 4.19 -5.82
N HIS A 90 0.44 3.25 -5.60
CA HIS A 90 -0.95 3.34 -6.02
C HIS A 90 -1.73 4.50 -5.39
N PRO A 91 -1.57 4.85 -4.10
CA PRO A 91 -2.16 6.06 -3.55
C PRO A 91 -1.68 7.36 -4.23
N ILE A 92 -0.41 7.42 -4.63
CA ILE A 92 0.16 8.59 -5.32
C ILE A 92 -0.39 8.67 -6.75
N LEU A 93 -0.48 7.54 -7.45
CA LEU A 93 -1.10 7.48 -8.78
C LEU A 93 -2.59 7.84 -8.73
N ALA A 94 -3.30 7.33 -7.72
CA ALA A 94 -4.72 7.57 -7.54
C ALA A 94 -5.05 9.03 -7.20
N SER A 95 -4.19 9.73 -6.45
CA SER A 95 -4.42 11.14 -6.12
C SER A 95 -4.38 12.00 -7.40
N ARG A 96 -3.43 11.73 -8.30
CA ARG A 96 -3.34 12.40 -9.60
C ARG A 96 -4.49 11.98 -10.52
N ALA A 97 -4.74 10.69 -10.65
CA ALA A 97 -5.81 10.15 -11.49
C ALA A 97 -7.20 10.65 -11.08
N MET A 98 -7.45 10.82 -9.78
CA MET A 98 -8.69 11.39 -9.25
C MET A 98 -8.92 12.82 -9.75
N LEU A 99 -7.87 13.65 -9.77
CA LEU A 99 -7.95 15.03 -10.24
C LEU A 99 -8.11 15.12 -11.76
N MET A 100 -7.47 14.21 -12.49
CA MET A 100 -7.50 14.13 -13.96
C MET A 100 -8.74 13.40 -14.51
N GLY A 101 -9.55 12.78 -13.65
CA GLY A 101 -10.70 11.96 -14.08
C GLY A 101 -10.32 10.61 -14.71
N GLU A 102 -9.09 10.14 -14.50
CA GLU A 102 -8.56 8.89 -15.07
C GLU A 102 -8.92 7.67 -14.23
N TYR A 103 -10.19 7.27 -14.24
CA TYR A 103 -10.65 6.17 -13.37
C TYR A 103 -10.05 4.80 -13.72
N SER A 104 -9.56 4.58 -14.94
CA SER A 104 -8.88 3.34 -15.33
C SER A 104 -7.70 3.03 -14.40
N THR A 105 -6.84 4.01 -14.15
CA THR A 105 -5.70 3.93 -13.23
C THR A 105 -6.16 3.61 -11.80
N MET A 106 -7.27 4.19 -11.37
CA MET A 106 -7.85 3.96 -10.05
C MET A 106 -8.40 2.52 -9.91
N TYR A 107 -9.10 2.00 -10.93
CA TYR A 107 -9.60 0.62 -10.90
C TYR A 107 -8.48 -0.41 -10.89
N VAL A 108 -7.43 -0.22 -11.70
CA VAL A 108 -6.23 -1.07 -11.66
C VAL A 108 -5.60 -1.03 -10.27
N SER A 109 -5.53 0.15 -9.65
CA SER A 109 -5.01 0.31 -8.29
C SER A 109 -5.85 -0.43 -7.24
N VAL A 110 -7.18 -0.38 -7.33
CA VAL A 110 -8.08 -1.13 -6.44
C VAL A 110 -7.87 -2.63 -6.60
N LEU A 111 -7.81 -3.14 -7.84
CA LEU A 111 -7.60 -4.57 -8.10
C LEU A 111 -6.26 -5.05 -7.56
N TYR A 112 -5.19 -4.32 -7.86
CA TYR A 112 -3.85 -4.66 -7.40
C TYR A 112 -3.75 -4.61 -5.87
N LEU A 113 -4.16 -3.49 -5.26
CA LEU A 113 -4.12 -3.34 -3.80
C LEU A 113 -5.02 -4.33 -3.08
N GLY A 114 -6.20 -4.61 -3.63
CA GLY A 114 -7.12 -5.62 -3.12
C GLY A 114 -6.46 -7.00 -3.08
N ALA A 115 -5.86 -7.42 -4.19
CA ALA A 115 -5.17 -8.70 -4.28
C ALA A 115 -3.97 -8.79 -3.32
N ILE A 116 -3.08 -7.80 -3.33
CA ILE A 116 -1.85 -7.84 -2.53
C ILE A 116 -2.15 -7.69 -1.03
N SER A 117 -3.07 -6.80 -0.65
CA SER A 117 -3.46 -6.64 0.76
C SER A 117 -4.13 -7.89 1.32
N ALA A 118 -5.03 -8.52 0.55
CA ALA A 118 -5.65 -9.79 0.94
C ALA A 118 -4.61 -10.91 1.07
N LEU A 119 -3.67 -11.00 0.13
CA LEU A 119 -2.59 -11.98 0.17
C LEU A 119 -1.71 -11.77 1.42
N THR A 120 -1.25 -10.55 1.67
CA THR A 120 -0.41 -10.24 2.84
C THR A 120 -1.17 -10.50 4.13
N LEU A 121 -2.41 -10.06 4.25
CA LEU A 121 -3.25 -10.33 5.41
C LEU A 121 -3.44 -11.84 5.64
N PHE A 122 -3.68 -12.61 4.58
CA PHE A 122 -3.79 -14.07 4.65
C PHE A 122 -2.49 -14.71 5.16
N VAL A 123 -1.34 -14.31 4.63
CA VAL A 123 -0.02 -14.80 5.07
C VAL A 123 0.21 -14.46 6.55
N THR A 124 -0.04 -13.21 6.95
CA THR A 124 0.10 -12.75 8.33
C THR A 124 -0.80 -13.55 9.27
N ALA A 125 -2.08 -13.72 8.93
CA ALA A 125 -3.02 -14.52 9.73
C ALA A 125 -2.55 -15.99 9.85
N ARG A 126 -2.05 -16.57 8.75
CA ARG A 126 -1.57 -17.95 8.75
C ARG A 126 -0.33 -18.14 9.62
N PHE A 127 0.58 -17.17 9.62
CA PHE A 127 1.77 -17.18 10.48
C PHE A 127 1.35 -17.24 11.96
N PHE A 128 0.48 -16.33 12.40
CA PHE A 128 -0.01 -16.30 13.78
C PHE A 128 -0.79 -17.55 14.21
N THR A 129 -1.58 -18.15 13.31
CA THR A 129 -2.26 -19.42 13.64
C THR A 129 -1.28 -20.58 13.83
N THR A 130 -0.18 -20.60 13.08
CA THR A 130 0.83 -21.65 13.14
C THR A 130 1.62 -21.60 14.44
N GLU A 131 2.02 -20.40 14.88
CA GLU A 131 2.70 -20.21 16.17
C GLU A 131 1.82 -20.58 17.38
N LYS A 132 0.52 -20.22 17.35
CA LYS A 132 -0.43 -20.60 18.41
C LYS A 132 -0.53 -22.12 18.58
N ILE A 133 -0.50 -22.89 17.49
CA ILE A 133 -0.56 -24.35 17.53
C ILE A 133 0.72 -24.95 18.14
N LEU A 134 1.89 -24.41 17.81
CA LEU A 134 3.18 -24.86 18.36
C LEU A 134 3.30 -24.61 19.86
N THR A 135 2.93 -23.41 20.32
CA THR A 135 2.95 -23.05 21.75
C THR A 135 1.93 -23.86 22.55
N ALA A 136 0.74 -24.14 21.99
CA ALA A 136 -0.27 -24.98 22.64
C ALA A 136 0.20 -26.44 22.84
N LYS A 137 0.87 -27.03 21.84
CA LYS A 137 1.41 -28.40 21.95
C LYS A 137 2.57 -28.51 22.95
N LEU A 138 3.46 -27.52 23.03
CA LEU A 138 4.57 -27.50 23.99
C LEU A 138 4.08 -27.42 25.45
N ARG A 139 2.99 -26.67 25.70
CA ARG A 139 2.39 -26.57 27.04
C ARG A 139 1.70 -27.86 27.47
N PHE A 140 1.17 -28.64 26.52
CA PHE A 140 0.54 -29.94 26.80
C PHE A 140 1.55 -31.05 27.15
N ARG A 141 2.82 -30.92 26.71
CA ARG A 141 3.90 -31.88 27.01
C ARG A 141 4.63 -31.62 28.35
N ARG A 142 4.26 -30.57 29.08
CA ARG A 142 4.81 -30.25 30.42
C ARG A 142 3.90 -30.67 31.58
N ARG A 143 3.03 -31.65 31.37
CA ARG A 143 2.39 -32.41 32.45
C ARG A 143 2.74 -33.89 32.31
#